data_AF-X0SUJ2-F1
#
_entry.id   AF-X0SUJ2-F1
#
_cell.length_a   1.000
_cell.length_b   1.000
_cell.length_c   1.000
_cell.angle_alpha   90.00
_cell.angle_beta   90.00
_cell.angle_gamma   90.00
#
_symmetry.space_group_name_H-M   'P 1'
#
loop_
_entity.id
_entity.type
_entity.pdbx_description
1 polymer ?
#
loop_
_entity_poly.entity_id
_entity_poly.type
_entity_poly.pdbx_seq_one_letter_code
_entity_poly.pdbx_strand_id
1 'polypeptide(L)' 'GRLPSCPSGGALGVGNAIAATGTMKVAEIFWQLRGEAGKRQVPGKPRKGLAQAWGDEMQVGTVIILGI' A
#
# COMPACT_ATOMS: atom_id res chain seq x y z
N GLY A 1 7.66 -12.68 0.57
CA GLY A 1 9.10 -12.34 0.65
C GLY A 1 9.37 -11.50 1.89
N ARG A 2 10.63 -11.09 2.13
CA ARG A 2 11.03 -10.28 3.32
C ARG A 2 10.37 -8.90 3.36
N LEU A 3 10.09 -8.33 2.19
CA LEU A 3 9.34 -7.08 2.02
C LEU A 3 8.14 -7.37 1.10
N PRO A 4 6.98 -7.77 1.65
CA PRO A 4 5.79 -8.03 0.85
C PRO A 4 5.35 -6.78 0.08
N SER A 5 5.22 -6.88 -1.23
CA SER A 5 4.78 -5.79 -2.11
C SER A 5 3.35 -6.03 -2.58
N CYS A 6 2.51 -5.00 -2.48
CA CYS A 6 1.12 -5.00 -2.95
C CYS A 6 0.29 -6.24 -2.51
N PRO A 7 0.13 -6.55 -1.21
CA PRO A 7 -0.70 -7.69 -0.78
C PRO A 7 -2.16 -7.61 -1.22
N SER A 8 -2.69 -6.40 -1.45
CA SER A 8 -4.01 -6.20 -2.06
C SER A 8 -4.08 -6.51 -3.54
N GLY A 9 -2.95 -6.68 -4.23
CA GLY A 9 -2.85 -6.77 -5.69
C GLY A 9 -2.45 -5.46 -6.38
N GLY A 10 -2.47 -4.33 -5.66
CA GLY A 10 -2.06 -3.04 -6.20
C GLY A 10 -2.90 -2.59 -7.40
N ALA A 11 -2.40 -1.62 -8.17
CA ALA A 11 -3.15 -1.03 -9.29
C ALA A 11 -3.58 -2.06 -10.36
N LEU A 12 -2.81 -3.14 -10.54
CA LEU A 12 -3.11 -4.22 -11.48
C LEU A 12 -4.16 -5.20 -10.94
N GLY A 13 -4.20 -5.44 -9.63
CA GLY A 13 -5.12 -6.41 -9.02
C GLY A 13 -6.47 -5.83 -8.64
N VAL A 14 -6.51 -4.64 -8.03
CA VAL A 14 -7.75 -4.01 -7.54
C VAL A 14 -8.27 -2.88 -8.44
N GLY A 15 -7.50 -2.50 -9.46
CA GLY A 15 -7.82 -1.43 -10.39
C GLY A 15 -7.03 -0.15 -10.14
N ASN A 16 -7.01 0.72 -11.16
CA ASN A 16 -6.20 1.94 -11.15
C ASN A 16 -7.06 3.20 -11.38
N ALA A 17 -7.78 3.62 -10.35
CA ALA A 17 -8.38 4.95 -10.34
C ALA A 17 -7.27 5.98 -10.01
N ILE A 18 -6.64 6.54 -11.05
CA ILE A 18 -5.37 7.31 -10.98
C ILE A 18 -5.30 8.23 -9.75
N ALA A 19 -6.30 9.10 -9.55
CA ALA A 19 -6.32 10.06 -8.44
C ALA A 19 -6.42 9.40 -7.04
N ALA A 20 -7.03 8.22 -6.94
CA ALA A 20 -7.25 7.50 -5.68
C ALA A 20 -6.23 6.38 -5.42
N THR A 21 -5.45 5.97 -6.42
CA THR A 21 -4.50 4.85 -6.30
C THR A 21 -3.46 5.09 -5.19
N GLY A 22 -3.04 6.33 -4.97
CA GLY A 22 -2.12 6.68 -3.89
C GLY A 22 -2.71 6.44 -2.51
N THR A 23 -3.90 6.96 -2.24
CA THR A 23 -4.63 6.79 -0.98
C THR A 23 -5.04 5.34 -0.72
N MET A 24 -5.38 4.60 -1.77
CA MET A 24 -5.64 3.15 -1.68
C MET A 24 -4.43 2.37 -1.14
N LYS A 25 -3.21 2.73 -1.56
CA LYS A 25 -1.98 2.10 -1.03
C LYS A 25 -1.75 2.44 0.44
N VAL A 26 -2.07 3.67 0.85
CA VAL A 26 -2.01 4.09 2.26
C VAL A 26 -3.03 3.31 3.09
N ALA A 27 -4.26 3.16 2.60
CA ALA A 27 -5.31 2.37 3.26
C ALA A 27 -4.91 0.90 3.44
N GLU A 28 -4.25 0.30 2.43
CA GLU A 28 -3.69 -1.04 2.55
C GLU A 28 -2.74 -1.16 3.74
N ILE A 29 -1.77 -0.26 3.84
CA ILE A 29 -0.79 -0.26 4.93
C ILE A 29 -1.48 -0.04 6.28
N PHE A 30 -2.46 0.86 6.34
CA PHE A 30 -3.24 1.10 7.54
C PHE A 30 -3.87 -0.21 8.08
N TRP A 31 -4.55 -0.97 7.22
CA TRP A 31 -5.14 -2.25 7.64
C TRP A 31 -4.07 -3.29 8.00
N GLN A 32 -2.96 -3.34 7.27
CA GLN A 32 -1.86 -4.27 7.55
C GLN A 32 -1.22 -4.02 8.92
N LEU A 33 -0.97 -2.76 9.28
CA LEU A 33 -0.39 -2.38 10.57
C LEU A 33 -1.35 -2.65 11.74
N ARG A 34 -2.67 -2.53 11.51
CA ARG A 34 -3.69 -2.85 12.51
C ARG A 34 -3.96 -4.35 12.68
N GLY A 35 -3.48 -5.19 11.76
CA GLY A 35 -3.84 -6.61 11.75
C GLY A 35 -5.26 -6.88 11.24
N GLU A 36 -5.84 -5.94 10.49
CA GLU A 36 -7.23 -5.96 10.02
C GLU A 36 -7.34 -6.19 8.50
N ALA A 37 -6.26 -6.59 7.82
CA ALA A 37 -6.26 -6.78 6.37
C ALA A 37 -6.94 -8.09 5.90
N GLY A 38 -7.55 -8.86 6.81
CA GLY A 38 -8.30 -10.08 6.48
C GLY A 38 -7.44 -11.17 5.83
N LYS A 39 -7.93 -11.79 4.75
CA LYS A 39 -7.26 -12.93 4.09
C LYS A 39 -5.87 -12.59 3.52
N ARG A 40 -5.58 -11.31 3.27
CA ARG A 40 -4.30 -10.82 2.73
C ARG A 40 -3.36 -10.27 3.80
N GLN A 41 -3.65 -10.50 5.08
CA GLN A 41 -2.82 -10.04 6.18
C GLN A 41 -1.40 -10.60 6.06
N VAL A 42 -0.43 -9.69 6.08
CA VAL A 42 0.99 -10.03 6.07
C VAL A 42 1.36 -10.66 7.43
N PRO A 43 2.01 -11.84 7.44
CA PRO A 43 2.46 -12.49 8.66
C PRO A 43 3.61 -11.71 9.33
N GLY A 44 3.79 -11.89 10.64
CA GLY A 44 4.96 -11.36 11.37
C GLY A 44 4.79 -9.99 12.02
N LYS A 45 3.55 -9.50 12.19
CA LYS A 45 3.22 -8.23 12.88
C LYS A 45 4.04 -7.04 12.35
N PRO A 46 3.77 -6.59 11.11
CA PRO A 46 4.46 -5.45 10.52
C PRO A 46 4.26 -4.19 11.38
N ARG A 47 5.34 -3.44 11.61
CA ARG A 47 5.33 -2.17 12.38
C ARG A 47 5.53 -0.94 11.53
N LYS A 48 5.95 -1.11 10.27
CA LYS A 48 6.19 -0.04 9.30
C LYS A 48 5.72 -0.47 7.93
N GLY A 49 5.22 0.47 7.15
CA GLY A 49 4.87 0.27 5.75
C GLY A 49 5.23 1.50 4.91
N LEU A 50 5.46 1.28 3.62
CA LEU A 50 5.80 2.31 2.65
C LEU A 50 4.80 2.28 1.50
N ALA A 51 4.12 3.40 1.26
CA ALA A 51 3.30 3.62 0.07
C ALA A 51 4.05 4.54 -0.89
N GLN A 52 4.14 4.13 -2.15
CA GLN A 52 4.66 4.96 -3.23
C GLN A 52 3.60 5.12 -4.32
N ALA A 53 3.40 6.34 -4.78
CA ALA A 53 2.53 6.66 -5.90
C ALA A 53 3.25 7.58 -6.90
N TRP A 54 2.79 7.52 -8.14
CA TRP A 54 3.20 8.38 -9.23
C TRP A 54 1.97 9.11 -9.76
N GLY A 55 2.12 10.39 -10.05
CA GLY A 55 1.10 11.21 -10.70
C GLY A 55 1.62 11.79 -12.01
N ASP A 56 0.68 12.22 -12.85
CA ASP A 56 0.96 12.71 -14.21
C ASP A 56 1.68 11.65 -15.06
N GLU A 57 2.39 12.05 -16.12
CA GLU A 57 3.33 11.21 -16.85
C GLU A 57 4.63 10.98 -16.05
N MET A 58 4.49 10.49 -14.81
CA MET A 58 5.59 10.21 -13.87
C MET A 58 6.40 11.43 -13.42
N GLN A 59 5.88 12.65 -13.59
CA GLN A 59 6.57 13.86 -13.16
C GLN A 59 6.61 14.03 -11.63
N VAL A 60 5.64 13.44 -10.93
CA VAL A 60 5.53 13.56 -9.48
C VAL A 60 5.54 12.18 -8.84
N GLY A 61 6.50 11.98 -7.94
CA GLY A 61 6.56 10.83 -7.05
C GLY A 61 6.21 11.23 -5.63
N THR A 62 5.34 10.48 -4.97
CA THR A 62 5.01 10.67 -3.54
C THR A 62 5.30 9.39 -2.78
N VAL A 63 5.97 9.52 -1.64
CA VAL A 63 6.26 8.41 -0.72
C VAL A 63 5.74 8.75 0.67
N ILE A 64 5.03 7.81 1.29
CA ILE A 64 4.50 7.92 2.64
C ILE A 64 4.97 6.71 3.45
N ILE A 65 5.50 6.97 4.64
CA ILE A 65 5.87 5.95 5.61
C ILE A 65 4.88 6.01 6.76
N LEU A 66 4.24 4.89 7.06
CA LEU A 66 3.36 4.73 8.22
C LEU A 66 4.01 3.75 9.21
N GLY A 67 3.77 3.97 10.50
CA GLY A 67 4.25 3.06 11.53
C GLY A 67 3.44 3.13 12.83
N ILE A 68 3.64 2.11 13.66
CA ILE A 68 3.07 1.96 15.01
C ILE A 68 4.17 1.63 16.02
#